data_AF-A0A9J6FPD4-F1
#
_entry.id   AF-A0A9J6FPD4-F1
#
_cell.length_a   1.000
_cell.length_b   1.000
_cell.length_c   1.000
_cell.angle_alpha   90.00
_cell.angle_beta   90.00
_cell.angle_gamma   90.00
#
_symmetry.space_group_name_H-M   'P 1'
#
loop_
_entity.id
_entity.type
_entity.pdbx_description
1 polymer ?
#
loop_
_entity_poly.entity_id
_entity_poly.type
_entity_poly.pdbx_seq_one_letter_code
_entity_poly.pdbx_strand_id
1 'polypeptide(L)'
;MYFCKRKEFKGNLTARCENVRQPEAKCFAFVLNRQKTTLPIMSGLDFTPVVNAVVESHANDLWEISRFLCENPELALEETKAHDKLCEFLVRRGFTVQRQHLLTTAFRAEFRAPGGSDGKHT
;
A
#
# COMPACT_ATOMS: atom_id res chain seq x y z
N MET A 1 6.99 -17.54 8.49
CA MET A 1 8.04 -16.78 9.20
C MET A 1 9.11 -16.37 8.20
N TYR A 2 9.24 -15.07 7.88
CA TYR A 2 10.45 -14.51 7.27
C TYR A 2 10.65 -13.08 7.78
N PHE A 3 11.73 -12.88 8.55
CA PHE A 3 12.25 -11.59 8.99
C PHE A 3 13.33 -11.14 8.00
N CYS A 4 13.26 -9.91 7.49
CA CYS A 4 14.38 -9.30 6.76
C CYS A 4 14.85 -8.04 7.50
N LYS A 5 15.92 -8.17 8.28
CA LYS A 5 16.65 -7.03 8.87
C LYS A 5 17.46 -6.34 7.77
N ARG A 6 17.11 -5.09 7.44
CA ARG A 6 17.84 -4.23 6.51
C ARG A 6 19.17 -3.82 7.18
N LYS A 7 20.32 -4.28 6.66
CA LYS A 7 21.66 -3.79 7.06
C LYS A 7 21.96 -2.48 6.33
N GLU A 8 22.59 -1.55 7.05
CA GLU A 8 23.04 -0.24 6.58
C GLU A 8 24.04 -0.35 5.42
N PHE A 9 23.94 0.58 4.47
CA PHE A 9 24.77 0.63 3.27
C PHE A 9 25.84 1.73 3.44
N LYS A 10 27.13 1.37 3.39
CA LYS A 10 28.27 2.30 3.30
C LYS A 10 29.14 1.95 2.10
N GLY A 11 29.40 2.94 1.24
CA GLY A 11 30.66 3.08 0.50
C GLY A 11 30.74 2.51 -0.92
N ASN A 12 31.16 3.38 -1.84
CA ASN A 12 31.59 3.12 -3.23
C ASN A 12 32.78 2.16 -3.32
N LEU A 13 32.81 1.30 -4.35
CA LEU A 13 33.90 1.16 -5.35
C LEU A 13 33.66 -0.05 -6.28
N THR A 14 34.11 0.13 -7.52
CA THR A 14 34.02 -0.75 -8.69
C THR A 14 34.73 -2.10 -8.52
N ALA A 15 34.10 -3.19 -8.94
CA ALA A 15 34.81 -4.42 -9.35
C ALA A 15 34.03 -5.15 -10.45
N ARG A 16 34.73 -5.41 -11.55
CA ARG A 16 34.29 -6.21 -12.70
C ARG A 16 35.06 -7.53 -12.62
N CYS A 17 34.38 -8.67 -12.49
CA CYS A 17 34.94 -10.01 -12.68
C CYS A 17 33.84 -10.98 -13.16
N GLU A 18 34.29 -11.96 -13.92
CA GLU A 18 33.57 -12.72 -14.93
C GLU A 18 32.66 -13.87 -14.44
N ASN A 19 31.66 -14.15 -15.29
CA ASN A 19 31.00 -15.43 -15.55
C ASN A 19 31.34 -16.61 -14.61
N VAL A 20 30.50 -16.79 -13.59
CA VAL A 20 30.27 -18.10 -12.97
C VAL A 20 28.76 -18.40 -12.98
N ARG A 21 28.48 -19.57 -13.56
CA ARG A 21 27.23 -20.33 -13.66
C ARG A 21 26.24 -20.09 -12.50
N GLN A 22 24.99 -19.78 -12.85
CA GLN A 22 23.82 -19.75 -11.95
C GLN A 22 23.58 -21.14 -11.34
N PRO A 23 23.07 -21.23 -10.09
CA PRO A 23 21.61 -21.28 -9.95
C PRO A 23 21.10 -20.46 -8.72
N GLU A 24 19.78 -20.30 -8.62
CA GLU A 24 18.99 -19.67 -7.55
C GLU A 24 19.17 -18.17 -7.15
N ALA A 25 18.03 -17.57 -6.79
CA ALA A 25 17.85 -16.27 -6.15
C ALA A 25 18.12 -15.01 -7.01
N LYS A 26 17.16 -14.69 -7.88
CA LYS A 26 16.92 -13.28 -8.22
C LYS A 26 16.23 -12.59 -7.05
N CYS A 27 17.06 -12.24 -6.05
CA CYS A 27 16.81 -11.09 -5.20
C CYS A 27 16.39 -9.92 -6.09
N PHE A 28 15.38 -9.18 -5.63
CA PHE A 28 14.85 -7.95 -6.21
C PHE A 28 15.99 -7.03 -6.70
N ALA A 29 16.34 -7.16 -7.98
CA ALA A 29 17.04 -6.13 -8.71
C ALA A 29 15.97 -5.11 -9.10
N PHE A 30 15.96 -3.99 -8.39
CA PHE A 30 15.29 -2.77 -8.80
C PHE A 30 15.96 -2.27 -10.08
N VAL A 31 15.54 -2.81 -11.22
CA VAL A 31 15.74 -2.19 -12.52
C VAL A 31 14.48 -1.37 -12.76
N LEU A 32 14.55 -0.07 -12.47
CA LEU A 32 13.64 0.91 -13.04
C LEU A 32 13.87 0.93 -14.55
N ASN A 33 13.21 0.03 -15.26
CA ASN A 33 12.88 0.26 -16.64
C ASN A 33 11.58 -0.47 -16.97
N ARG A 34 10.47 0.17 -16.60
CA ARG A 34 9.16 -0.18 -17.15
C ARG A 34 8.71 1.01 -17.99
N GLN A 35 9.30 1.15 -19.17
CA GLN A 35 8.61 1.83 -20.27
C GLN A 35 7.39 0.98 -20.64
N LYS A 36 6.27 1.19 -19.94
CA LYS A 36 4.96 0.80 -20.43
C LYS A 36 4.42 1.96 -21.24
N THR A 37 4.88 2.04 -22.48
CA THR A 37 4.15 2.74 -23.53
C THR A 37 2.87 1.95 -23.79
N THR A 38 1.75 2.41 -23.25
CA THR A 38 0.42 2.05 -23.74
C THR A 38 -0.11 3.17 -24.62
N LEU A 39 -0.53 2.80 -25.83
CA LEU A 39 -1.08 3.66 -26.88
C LEU A 39 -2.32 4.43 -26.40
N PRO A 40 -2.63 5.61 -26.98
CA PRO A 40 -3.64 6.49 -26.42
C PRO A 40 -5.03 5.97 -26.80
N ILE A 41 -5.78 5.51 -25.80
CA ILE A 41 -7.24 5.52 -25.90
C ILE A 41 -7.65 6.91 -25.42
N MET A 42 -7.87 7.82 -26.36
CA MET A 42 -8.44 9.14 -26.06
C MET A 42 -9.91 8.97 -25.68
N SER A 43 -10.16 8.85 -24.37
CA SER A 43 -11.49 8.97 -23.79
C SER A 43 -11.36 9.60 -22.40
N GLY A 44 -11.93 10.80 -22.23
CA GLY A 44 -12.12 11.44 -20.93
C GLY A 44 -10.84 11.79 -20.17
N LEU A 45 -10.99 12.55 -19.09
CA LEU A 45 -9.89 12.87 -18.17
C LEU A 45 -9.30 11.58 -17.59
N ASP A 46 -8.02 11.31 -17.87
CA ASP A 46 -7.27 10.25 -17.20
C ASP A 46 -6.74 10.75 -15.84
N PHE A 47 -7.41 10.33 -14.77
CA PHE A 47 -6.99 10.64 -13.40
C PHE A 47 -6.01 9.62 -12.83
N THR A 48 -5.72 8.52 -13.54
CA THR A 48 -4.77 7.49 -13.12
C THR A 48 -3.42 8.04 -12.67
N PRO A 49 -2.75 8.97 -13.39
CA PRO A 49 -1.46 9.50 -12.94
C PRO A 49 -1.57 10.28 -11.62
N VAL A 50 -2.66 11.03 -11.42
CA VAL A 50 -2.90 11.79 -10.19
C VAL A 50 -3.14 10.84 -9.01
N VAL A 51 -4.01 9.84 -9.20
CA VAL A 51 -4.30 8.83 -8.18
C VAL A 51 -3.03 8.07 -7.80
N ASN A 52 -2.25 7.62 -8.78
CA ASN A 52 -1.00 6.89 -8.54
C ASN A 52 0.02 7.74 -7.78
N ALA A 53 0.17 9.02 -8.11
CA ALA A 53 1.06 9.92 -7.40
C ALA A 53 0.66 10.09 -5.92
N VAL A 54 -0.65 10.20 -5.65
CA VAL A 54 -1.18 10.28 -4.28
C VAL A 54 -0.95 8.98 -3.53
N VAL A 55 -1.22 7.83 -4.15
CA VAL A 55 -0.95 6.51 -3.53
C VAL A 55 0.53 6.34 -3.21
N GLU A 56 1.43 6.71 -4.13
CA GLU A 56 2.88 6.65 -3.92
C GLU A 56 3.31 7.56 -2.77
N SER A 57 2.71 8.75 -2.65
CA SER A 57 2.97 9.67 -1.53
C SER A 57 2.59 9.11 -0.15
N HIS A 58 1.81 8.04 -0.11
CA HIS A 58 1.39 7.35 1.12
C HIS A 58 1.96 5.93 1.24
N ALA A 59 2.91 5.56 0.38
CA ALA A 59 3.48 4.22 0.35
C ALA A 59 4.06 3.77 1.70
N ASN A 60 4.72 4.67 2.45
CA ASN A 60 5.29 4.31 3.75
C ASN A 60 4.21 3.95 4.79
N ASP A 61 3.17 4.78 4.92
CA ASP A 61 2.07 4.51 5.87
C ASP A 61 1.34 3.21 5.53
N LEU A 62 1.08 2.98 4.24
CA LEU A 62 0.44 1.75 3.76
C LEU A 62 1.33 0.52 4.01
N TRP A 63 2.64 0.66 3.80
CA TRP A 63 3.60 -0.39 4.10
C TRP A 63 3.66 -0.71 5.61
N GLU A 64 3.65 0.30 6.47
CA GLU A 64 3.63 0.13 7.93
C GLU A 64 2.38 -0.61 8.42
N ILE A 65 1.20 -0.27 7.87
CA ILE A 65 -0.05 -0.97 8.19
C ILE A 65 0.03 -2.43 7.72
N SER A 66 0.43 -2.66 6.47
CA SER A 66 0.56 -4.03 5.94
C SER A 66 1.51 -4.86 6.80
N ARG A 67 2.66 -4.30 7.17
CA ARG A 67 3.62 -4.96 8.04
C ARG A 67 3.02 -5.27 9.42
N PHE A 68 2.35 -4.31 10.05
CA PHE A 68 1.70 -4.51 11.35
C PHE A 68 0.69 -5.65 11.32
N LEU A 69 -0.17 -5.69 10.29
CA LEU A 69 -1.17 -6.75 10.12
C LEU A 69 -0.51 -8.13 9.93
N CYS A 70 0.54 -8.21 9.12
CA CYS A 70 1.27 -9.46 8.90
C CYS A 70 2.06 -9.93 10.14
N GLU A 71 2.59 -9.01 10.95
CA GLU A 71 3.31 -9.31 12.19
C GLU A 71 2.36 -9.67 13.34
N ASN A 72 1.07 -9.34 13.25
CA ASN A 72 0.04 -9.62 14.25
C ASN A 72 -1.14 -10.38 13.63
N PRO A 73 -0.96 -11.64 13.20
CA PRO A 73 -2.07 -12.45 12.72
C PRO A 73 -3.07 -12.70 13.86
N GLU A 74 -4.36 -12.56 13.56
CA GLU A 74 -5.47 -12.79 14.48
C GLU A 74 -6.42 -13.86 13.91
N LEU A 75 -7.28 -14.41 14.75
CA LEU A 75 -8.28 -15.40 14.34
C LEU A 75 -9.48 -14.72 13.70
N ALA A 76 -10.19 -15.48 12.86
CA ALA A 76 -11.40 -15.01 12.21
C ALA A 76 -12.42 -14.53 13.25
N LEU A 77 -12.96 -13.33 13.05
CA LEU A 77 -13.91 -12.63 13.94
C LEU A 77 -13.33 -12.13 15.28
N GLU A 78 -12.03 -12.31 15.51
CA GLU A 78 -11.30 -11.85 16.70
C GLU A 78 -10.16 -10.88 16.33
N GLU A 79 -10.24 -10.24 15.16
CA GLU A 79 -9.22 -9.32 14.63
C GLU A 79 -9.23 -7.93 15.29
N THR A 80 -9.07 -7.89 16.61
CA THR A 80 -9.13 -6.66 17.42
C THR A 80 -8.02 -5.67 17.08
N LYS A 81 -6.77 -6.12 16.93
CA LYS A 81 -5.63 -5.27 16.60
C LYS A 81 -5.74 -4.74 15.18
N ALA A 82 -6.13 -5.60 14.24
CA ALA A 82 -6.33 -5.20 12.84
C ALA A 82 -7.45 -4.16 12.73
N HIS A 83 -8.58 -4.40 13.41
CA HIS A 83 -9.70 -3.47 13.50
C HIS A 83 -9.25 -2.09 13.99
N ASP A 84 -8.57 -2.04 15.15
CA ASP A 84 -8.15 -0.78 15.75
C ASP A 84 -7.16 -0.03 14.87
N LYS A 85 -6.15 -0.74 14.34
CA LYS A 85 -5.11 -0.14 13.49
C LYS A 85 -5.70 0.51 12.24
N LEU A 86 -6.64 -0.18 11.58
CA LEU A 86 -7.28 0.31 10.36
C LEU A 86 -8.21 1.48 10.65
N CYS A 87 -9.01 1.40 11.71
CA CYS A 87 -9.91 2.48 12.10
C CYS A 87 -9.13 3.75 12.49
N GLU A 88 -8.04 3.62 13.25
CA GLU A 88 -7.16 4.75 13.60
C GLU A 88 -6.51 5.38 12.38
N PHE A 89 -6.08 4.57 11.41
CA PHE A 89 -5.54 5.08 10.15
C PHE A 89 -6.58 5.91 9.40
N LEU A 90 -7.78 5.38 9.22
CA LEU A 90 -8.85 6.04 8.46
C LEU A 90 -9.33 7.32 9.14
N VAL A 91 -9.53 7.31 10.46
CA VAL A 91 -9.89 8.52 11.22
C VAL A 91 -8.85 9.63 11.04
N ARG A 92 -7.55 9.30 11.14
CA ARG A 92 -6.47 10.28 10.91
C ARG A 92 -6.45 10.87 9.51
N ARG A 93 -7.02 10.17 8.52
CA ARG A 93 -7.15 10.63 7.13
C ARG A 93 -8.46 11.38 6.85
N GLY A 94 -9.26 11.66 7.88
CA GLY A 94 -10.49 12.44 7.76
C GLY A 94 -11.72 11.63 7.36
N PHE A 95 -11.66 10.30 7.42
CA PHE A 95 -12.84 9.46 7.24
C PHE A 95 -13.70 9.49 8.50
N THR A 96 -15.02 9.48 8.32
CA THR A 96 -15.95 9.18 9.42
C THR A 96 -16.04 7.66 9.55
N VAL A 97 -15.57 7.12 10.67
CA VAL A 97 -15.50 5.67 10.89
C VAL A 97 -16.49 5.25 11.96
N GLN A 98 -17.47 4.45 11.57
CA GLN A 98 -18.31 3.69 12.49
C GLN A 98 -17.59 2.37 12.83
N ARG A 99 -17.03 2.31 14.04
CA ARG A 99 -16.44 1.09 14.62
C ARG A 99 -17.54 0.12 15.03
N GLN A 100 -17.17 -1.15 15.20
CA GLN A 100 -18.05 -2.22 15.72
C GLN A 100 -19.43 -2.23 15.04
N HIS A 101 -19.45 -2.30 13.70
CA HIS A 101 -20.68 -2.05 12.94
C HIS A 101 -21.71 -3.18 13.08
N LEU A 102 -21.54 -4.28 12.34
CA LEU A 102 -22.37 -5.50 12.47
C LEU A 102 -21.69 -6.57 13.33
N LEU A 103 -20.37 -6.47 13.47
CA LEU A 103 -19.51 -7.35 14.24
C LEU A 103 -18.55 -6.49 15.03
N THR A 104 -18.07 -7.00 16.17
CA THR A 104 -17.10 -6.30 17.02
C THR A 104 -15.81 -5.93 16.27
N THR A 105 -15.42 -6.71 15.25
CA THR A 105 -14.21 -6.47 14.45
C THR A 105 -14.50 -5.81 13.10
N ALA A 106 -15.77 -5.62 12.72
CA ALA A 106 -16.16 -4.93 11.49
C ALA A 106 -16.25 -3.41 11.68
N PHE A 107 -15.90 -2.65 10.65
CA PHE A 107 -16.05 -1.18 10.62
C PHE A 107 -16.61 -0.70 9.27
N ARG A 108 -17.21 0.49 9.28
CA ARG A 108 -17.70 1.20 8.10
C ARG A 108 -17.06 2.57 8.05
N ALA A 109 -16.46 2.93 6.92
CA ALA A 109 -15.78 4.22 6.74
C ALA A 109 -16.45 5.00 5.61
N GLU A 110 -16.78 6.26 5.89
CA GLU A 110 -17.37 7.20 4.93
C GLU A 110 -16.43 8.37 4.68
N PHE A 111 -16.34 8.79 3.43
CA PHE A 111 -15.63 10.00 3.02
C PHE A 111 -16.56 10.88 2.21
N ARG A 112 -16.65 12.16 2.60
CA ARG A 112 -17.42 13.17 1.88
C ARG A 112 -16.46 14.18 1.27
N ALA A 113 -16.46 14.27 -0.06
CA ALA A 113 -15.64 15.25 -0.77
C ALA A 113 -16.18 16.67 -0.53
N PRO A 114 -15.31 17.67 -0.29
CA PRO A 114 -15.73 19.07 -0.24
C PRO A 114 -16.33 19.47 -1.59
N GLY A 115 -17.60 19.87 -1.62
CA GLY A 115 -18.31 20.28 -2.84
C GLY A 115 -18.98 19.15 -3.63
N GLY A 116 -18.93 17.90 -3.15
CA GLY A 116 -19.72 16.82 -3.72
C GLY A 116 -21.16 16.90 -3.22
N SER A 117 -22.07 17.47 -4.01
CA SER A 117 -23.50 17.18 -3.84
C SER A 117 -23.68 15.72 -4.20
N ASP A 118 -24.11 14.91 -3.24
CA ASP A 118 -24.40 13.49 -3.40
C ASP A 118 -25.19 13.30 -4.71
N GLY A 119 -24.53 12.76 -5.74
CA GLY A 119 -25.21 12.42 -6.99
C GLY A 119 -26.29 11.42 -6.62
N LYS A 120 -27.56 11.83 -6.70
CA LYS A 120 -28.72 11.03 -6.29
C LYS A 120 -28.59 9.61 -6.84
N HIS A 121 -28.35 8.65 -5.95
CA HIS A 121 -28.60 7.24 -6.22
C HIS A 121 -30.09 7.02 -5.96
N THR A 122 -30.94 7.52 -6.87
CA THR A 122 -32.36 7.14 -6.94
C THR A 122 -32.53 6.02 -7.94
#